data_AF-A0A125RBF1-F1
#
_entry.id   AF-A0A125RBF1-F1
#
_cell.length_a   1.000
_cell.length_b   1.000
_cell.length_c   1.000
_cell.angle_alpha   90.00
_cell.angle_beta   90.00
_cell.angle_gamma   90.00
#
_symmetry.space_group_name_H-M   'P 1'
#
loop_
_entity.id
_entity.type
_entity.pdbx_description
1 polymer ?
#
loop_
_entity_poly.entity_id
_entity_poly.type
_entity_poly.pdbx_seq_one_letter_code
_entity_poly.pdbx_strand_id
1 'polypeptide(L)'
;MKRKFLMMGVVLLAICVTISAVSADDGWSFNFSSSSESNSDGGDVSVENNHVKIQGLEFTIPEGYVENESARLVGNDTDQDAFPGFKISAVQFDKDNDSIIIKVVYGDDELNASSYTPANDTVAEKINDIDGYFKEYDDGVSFNYIKDGKLVELFAPNKETLISLFK
;
A
#
# COMPACT_ATOMS: atom_id res chain seq x y z
N MET A 1 51.92 -50.98 -14.89
CA MET A 1 51.72 -49.79 -14.01
C MET A 1 52.11 -48.55 -14.79
N LYS A 2 51.13 -47.74 -15.21
CA LYS A 2 51.35 -46.53 -16.03
C LYS A 2 50.56 -45.36 -15.42
N ARG A 3 51.27 -44.30 -15.07
CA ARG A 3 50.70 -42.99 -14.72
C ARG A 3 50.50 -42.16 -16.00
N LYS A 4 49.62 -41.15 -15.89
CA LYS A 4 49.31 -40.02 -16.78
C LYS A 4 48.15 -40.27 -17.75
N PHE A 5 47.02 -39.58 -17.53
CA PHE A 5 46.50 -38.54 -18.43
C PHE A 5 45.47 -37.67 -17.68
N LEU A 6 45.74 -36.37 -17.71
CA LEU A 6 44.92 -35.25 -17.31
C LEU A 6 44.29 -34.71 -18.61
N MET A 7 42.96 -34.60 -18.71
CA MET A 7 42.26 -33.49 -19.38
C MET A 7 40.76 -33.76 -19.64
N MET A 8 39.96 -32.80 -19.17
CA MET A 8 38.99 -32.03 -20.00
C MET A 8 37.61 -32.64 -20.28
N GLY A 9 36.62 -32.09 -19.57
CA GLY A 9 35.20 -32.15 -19.91
C GLY A 9 34.52 -30.85 -19.51
N VAL A 10 34.59 -29.85 -20.39
CA VAL A 10 33.83 -28.59 -20.34
C VAL A 10 32.45 -28.84 -20.94
N VAL A 11 31.38 -28.60 -20.19
CA VAL A 11 30.02 -28.36 -20.71
C VAL A 11 29.42 -27.24 -19.84
N LEU A 12 29.53 -25.98 -20.24
CA LEU A 12 28.66 -25.19 -21.11
C LEU A 12 27.39 -24.66 -20.38
N LEU A 13 27.46 -23.35 -20.15
CA LEU A 13 26.44 -22.37 -19.73
C LEU A 13 24.98 -22.70 -20.06
N ALA A 14 24.09 -22.44 -19.08
CA ALA A 14 22.83 -21.77 -19.32
C ALA A 14 22.58 -20.73 -18.22
N ILE A 15 22.40 -19.50 -18.69
CA ILE A 15 22.11 -18.28 -17.95
C ILE A 15 20.65 -18.35 -17.47
N CYS A 16 20.42 -18.12 -16.18
CA CYS A 16 19.21 -17.45 -15.72
C CYS A 16 19.67 -16.29 -14.84
N VAL A 17 19.83 -15.15 -15.50
CA VAL A 17 19.78 -13.85 -14.87
C VAL A 17 18.38 -13.72 -14.26
N THR A 18 18.28 -13.72 -12.94
CA THR A 18 17.36 -12.78 -12.29
C THR A 18 18.26 -11.82 -11.57
N ILE A 19 18.49 -10.67 -12.23
CA ILE A 19 18.97 -9.46 -11.60
C ILE A 19 18.11 -9.29 -10.35
N SER A 20 18.70 -9.45 -9.17
CA SER A 20 18.23 -8.72 -8.02
C SER A 20 18.44 -7.26 -8.38
N ALA A 21 17.48 -6.66 -9.08
CA ALA A 21 17.33 -5.23 -9.09
C ALA A 21 16.79 -4.94 -7.69
N VAL A 22 17.71 -5.01 -6.72
CA VAL A 22 17.66 -4.09 -5.60
C VAL A 22 18.12 -2.76 -6.20
N SER A 23 17.28 -2.19 -7.05
CA SER A 23 17.38 -0.76 -7.19
C SER A 23 17.02 -0.22 -5.81
N ALA A 24 17.87 0.67 -5.31
CA ALA A 24 17.55 1.47 -4.13
C ALA A 24 16.46 2.44 -4.59
N ASP A 25 15.27 1.91 -4.80
CA ASP A 25 14.17 2.63 -5.38
C ASP A 25 13.27 3.13 -4.28
N ASP A 26 12.78 4.35 -4.51
CA ASP A 26 11.83 5.04 -3.67
C ASP A 26 10.51 4.27 -3.83
N GLY A 27 10.41 3.12 -3.14
CA GLY A 27 9.27 2.21 -3.16
C GLY A 27 8.31 2.53 -2.02
N TRP A 28 7.01 2.43 -2.28
CA TRP A 28 6.03 2.66 -1.22
C TRP A 28 6.04 1.46 -0.28
N SER A 29 6.24 1.70 1.03
CA SER A 29 6.26 0.62 2.02
C SER A 29 5.23 0.84 3.11
N PHE A 30 4.48 -0.22 3.39
CA PHE A 30 3.58 -0.29 4.53
C PHE A 30 3.68 -1.67 5.17
N ASN A 31 3.77 -1.70 6.49
CA ASN A 31 3.94 -2.93 7.24
C ASN A 31 2.62 -3.38 7.86
N PHE A 32 2.02 -4.42 7.29
CA PHE A 32 0.92 -5.17 7.89
C PHE A 32 1.42 -6.15 8.96
N SER A 33 2.08 -5.64 10.01
CA SER A 33 2.44 -6.48 11.15
C SER A 33 1.18 -6.78 11.94
N SER A 34 0.73 -8.03 11.80
CA SER A 34 -0.46 -8.65 12.38
C SER A 34 -0.84 -8.14 13.76
N SER A 35 -2.07 -7.65 13.89
CA SER A 35 -2.77 -7.61 15.17
C SER A 35 -4.16 -8.20 15.00
N SER A 36 -4.43 -9.13 15.91
CA SER A 36 -5.69 -9.83 16.10
C SER A 36 -6.92 -8.91 16.05
N GLU A 37 -8.00 -9.46 15.51
CA GLU A 37 -9.36 -8.89 15.37
C GLU A 37 -10.06 -8.53 16.70
N SER A 38 -9.39 -7.88 17.65
CA SER A 38 -10.06 -7.32 18.82
C SER A 38 -10.62 -5.95 18.47
N ASN A 39 -11.83 -5.92 17.90
CA ASN A 39 -12.55 -4.69 17.58
C ASN A 39 -13.23 -4.10 18.83
N SER A 40 -12.48 -3.73 19.86
CA SER A 40 -12.98 -2.97 21.02
C SER A 40 -12.87 -1.45 20.84
N ASP A 41 -12.35 -1.00 19.69
CA ASP A 41 -11.55 0.21 19.62
C ASP A 41 -12.01 1.22 18.55
N GLY A 42 -13.17 0.98 17.94
CA GLY A 42 -13.80 1.89 16.97
C GLY A 42 -13.43 1.65 15.51
N GLY A 43 -12.69 0.56 15.22
CA GLY A 43 -12.30 0.18 13.87
C GLY A 43 -13.47 -0.33 13.02
N ASP A 44 -13.55 0.09 11.75
CA ASP A 44 -14.51 -0.40 10.78
C ASP A 44 -13.87 -0.60 9.41
N VAL A 45 -13.95 -1.83 8.91
CA VAL A 45 -13.60 -2.25 7.54
C VAL A 45 -14.64 -3.27 7.11
N SER A 46 -15.34 -2.98 6.02
CA SER A 46 -16.29 -3.89 5.38
C SER A 46 -15.97 -4.00 3.90
N VAL A 47 -15.92 -5.22 3.39
CA VAL A 47 -15.64 -5.52 1.98
C VAL A 47 -16.80 -6.34 1.44
N GLU A 48 -17.55 -5.77 0.50
CA GLU A 48 -18.70 -6.40 -0.13
C GLU A 48 -18.72 -6.09 -1.63
N ASN A 49 -18.75 -7.12 -2.48
CA ASN A 49 -18.93 -6.99 -3.94
C ASN A 49 -18.03 -5.91 -4.59
N ASN A 50 -16.71 -6.00 -4.42
CA ASN A 50 -15.73 -5.02 -4.92
C ASN A 50 -15.86 -3.61 -4.33
N HIS A 51 -16.74 -3.39 -3.35
CA HIS A 51 -16.81 -2.13 -2.61
C HIS A 51 -16.20 -2.31 -1.23
N VAL A 52 -15.41 -1.31 -0.84
CA VAL A 52 -14.76 -1.25 0.46
C VAL A 52 -15.30 -0.06 1.19
N LYS A 53 -15.75 -0.29 2.42
CA LYS A 53 -16.06 0.76 3.37
C LYS A 53 -15.06 0.69 4.52
N ILE A 54 -14.35 1.78 4.75
CA ILE A 54 -13.36 1.88 5.80
C ILE A 54 -13.56 3.19 6.55
N GLN A 55 -13.85 3.11 7.84
CA GLN A 55 -14.09 4.29 8.68
C GLN A 55 -15.17 5.24 8.10
N GLY A 56 -16.22 4.67 7.50
CA GLY A 56 -17.30 5.41 6.84
C GLY A 56 -16.99 5.95 5.44
N LEU A 57 -15.75 5.79 4.93
CA LEU A 57 -15.34 6.17 3.59
C LEU A 57 -15.47 4.99 2.63
N GLU A 58 -15.97 5.25 1.42
CA GLU A 58 -16.29 4.20 0.44
C GLU A 58 -15.34 4.29 -0.77
N PHE A 59 -14.92 3.12 -1.25
CA PHE A 59 -13.99 2.93 -2.37
C PHE A 59 -14.45 1.77 -3.25
N THR A 60 -14.16 1.85 -4.55
CA THR A 60 -14.49 0.80 -5.51
C THR A 60 -13.22 0.12 -6.01
N ILE A 61 -13.11 -1.18 -5.78
CA ILE A 61 -11.98 -2.00 -6.19
C ILE A 61 -12.19 -2.48 -7.64
N PRO A 62 -11.22 -2.31 -8.54
CA PRO A 62 -11.32 -2.81 -9.90
C PRO A 62 -11.43 -4.33 -9.98
N GLU A 63 -12.07 -4.80 -11.06
CA GLU A 63 -12.23 -6.23 -11.32
C GLU A 63 -10.89 -6.99 -11.37
N GLY A 64 -10.90 -8.16 -10.76
CA GLY A 64 -9.76 -9.08 -10.72
C GLY A 64 -8.79 -8.88 -9.56
N TYR A 65 -8.97 -7.83 -8.73
CA TYR A 65 -8.29 -7.71 -7.44
C TYR A 65 -9.06 -8.49 -6.37
N VAL A 66 -8.32 -9.25 -5.56
CA VAL A 66 -8.88 -10.06 -4.47
C VAL A 66 -8.33 -9.56 -3.16
N GLU A 67 -9.18 -9.47 -2.14
CA GLU A 67 -8.73 -9.07 -0.81
C GLU A 67 -7.66 -10.03 -0.27
N ASN A 68 -6.59 -9.45 0.27
CA ASN A 68 -5.63 -10.17 1.08
C ASN A 68 -6.02 -10.06 2.56
N GLU A 69 -6.78 -11.03 3.06
CA GLU A 69 -7.28 -11.05 4.44
C GLU A 69 -6.15 -11.02 5.48
N SER A 70 -4.95 -11.49 5.12
CA SER A 70 -3.78 -11.44 6.01
C SER A 70 -3.15 -10.04 6.10
N ALA A 71 -3.51 -9.15 5.17
CA ALA A 71 -3.09 -7.76 5.10
C ALA A 71 -4.29 -6.82 5.34
N ARG A 72 -4.99 -7.08 6.43
CA ARG A 72 -6.08 -6.23 6.96
C ARG A 72 -5.73 -5.77 8.37
N LEU A 73 -5.89 -4.47 8.63
CA LEU A 73 -5.78 -3.86 9.95
C LEU A 73 -7.09 -3.15 10.29
N VAL A 74 -7.57 -3.31 11.53
CA VAL A 74 -8.84 -2.73 11.98
C VAL A 74 -8.63 -2.05 13.33
N GLY A 75 -8.47 -0.73 13.29
CA GLY A 75 -8.30 0.10 14.49
C GLY A 75 -7.02 -0.14 15.28
N ASN A 76 -5.92 -0.36 14.57
CA ASN A 76 -4.59 -0.44 15.16
C ASN A 76 -4.11 0.93 15.62
N ASP A 77 -3.41 1.01 16.74
CA ASP A 77 -2.72 2.23 17.14
C ASP A 77 -1.71 2.66 16.06
N THR A 78 -1.67 3.97 15.78
CA THR A 78 -0.54 4.57 15.06
C THR A 78 0.72 4.55 15.93
N ASP A 79 1.85 4.90 15.31
CA ASP A 79 3.02 5.35 16.06
C ASP A 79 2.61 6.53 16.97
N GLN A 80 2.65 6.31 18.29
CA GLN A 80 2.20 7.28 19.28
C GLN A 80 3.15 8.48 19.43
N ASP A 81 4.39 8.37 18.96
CA ASP A 81 5.32 9.50 18.94
C ASP A 81 5.05 10.41 17.73
N ALA A 82 4.63 9.83 16.60
CA ALA A 82 4.33 10.58 15.37
C ALA A 82 2.87 11.08 15.31
N PHE A 83 1.92 10.25 15.74
CA PHE A 83 0.48 10.49 15.68
C PHE A 83 -0.20 10.00 16.98
N PRO A 84 0.02 10.67 18.12
CA PRO A 84 -0.59 10.27 19.39
C PRO A 84 -2.12 10.30 19.31
N GLY A 85 -2.78 9.25 19.83
CA GLY A 85 -4.25 9.18 19.89
C GLY A 85 -4.95 8.87 18.56
N PHE A 86 -4.19 8.67 17.48
CA PHE A 86 -4.72 8.19 16.22
C PHE A 86 -4.63 6.66 16.12
N LYS A 87 -5.43 6.13 15.19
CA LYS A 87 -5.55 4.73 14.83
C LYS A 87 -5.56 4.59 13.33
N ILE A 88 -5.30 3.38 12.86
CA ILE A 88 -5.23 2.98 11.47
C ILE A 88 -6.22 1.86 11.23
N SER A 89 -6.99 1.98 10.15
CA SER A 89 -7.57 0.83 9.48
C SER A 89 -6.96 0.75 8.09
N ALA A 90 -6.67 -0.45 7.60
CA ALA A 90 -6.11 -0.64 6.28
C ALA A 90 -6.54 -1.98 5.68
N VAL A 91 -6.60 -2.04 4.35
CA VAL A 91 -6.86 -3.27 3.60
C VAL A 91 -6.02 -3.28 2.33
N GLN A 92 -5.55 -4.46 1.95
CA GLN A 92 -4.84 -4.72 0.71
C GLN A 92 -5.64 -5.63 -0.22
N PHE A 93 -5.57 -5.36 -1.51
CA PHE A 93 -6.09 -6.21 -2.57
C PHE A 93 -4.99 -6.54 -3.56
N ASP A 94 -4.89 -7.81 -3.94
CA ASP A 94 -3.83 -8.31 -4.80
C ASP A 94 -4.37 -8.83 -6.13
N LYS A 95 -3.60 -8.63 -7.18
CA LYS A 95 -3.81 -9.19 -8.52
C LYS A 95 -2.46 -9.50 -9.15
N ASP A 96 -2.12 -10.78 -9.24
CA ASP A 96 -0.82 -11.24 -9.72
C ASP A 96 0.34 -10.60 -8.92
N ASN A 97 1.07 -9.65 -9.51
CA ASN A 97 2.17 -8.92 -8.88
C ASN A 97 1.80 -7.47 -8.49
N ASP A 98 0.54 -7.07 -8.72
CA ASP A 98 0.05 -5.72 -8.43
C ASP A 98 -0.76 -5.72 -7.14
N SER A 99 -0.67 -4.62 -6.39
CA SER A 99 -1.44 -4.43 -5.16
C SER A 99 -2.12 -3.06 -5.12
N ILE A 100 -3.33 -3.04 -4.56
CA ILE A 100 -4.04 -1.82 -4.14
C ILE A 100 -4.07 -1.82 -2.63
N ILE A 101 -3.69 -0.70 -2.02
CA ILE A 101 -3.71 -0.55 -0.56
C ILE A 101 -4.51 0.71 -0.22
N ILE A 102 -5.48 0.54 0.67
CA ILE A 102 -6.31 1.62 1.20
C ILE A 102 -6.05 1.70 2.69
N LYS A 103 -5.56 2.86 3.14
CA LYS A 103 -5.28 3.12 4.55
C LYS A 103 -6.02 4.38 4.98
N VAL A 104 -6.64 4.30 6.16
CA VAL A 104 -7.30 5.43 6.80
C VAL A 104 -6.77 5.61 8.21
N VAL A 105 -6.23 6.79 8.48
CA VAL A 105 -5.80 7.25 9.81
C VAL A 105 -6.90 8.13 10.41
N TYR A 106 -7.33 7.81 11.63
CA TYR A 106 -8.46 8.44 12.30
C TYR A 106 -8.25 8.48 13.82
N GLY A 107 -8.88 9.40 14.53
CA GLY A 107 -8.74 9.55 15.98
C GLY A 107 -9.87 10.41 16.54
N ASP A 108 -9.82 10.67 17.85
CA ASP A 108 -10.79 11.56 18.52
C ASP A 108 -10.62 13.02 18.08
N ASP A 109 -9.40 13.42 17.72
CA ASP A 109 -9.09 14.72 17.14
C ASP A 109 -9.22 14.68 15.61
N GLU A 110 -9.82 15.71 15.02
CA GLU A 110 -9.95 15.82 13.56
C GLU A 110 -8.61 16.22 12.91
N LEU A 111 -8.16 15.43 11.92
CA LEU A 111 -7.06 15.82 11.05
C LEU A 111 -7.49 16.92 10.09
N ASN A 112 -6.66 17.95 9.98
CA ASN A 112 -6.88 19.08 9.09
C ASN A 112 -5.81 19.13 8.01
N ALA A 113 -6.17 19.61 6.81
CA ALA A 113 -5.21 19.76 5.71
C ALA A 113 -3.97 20.58 6.09
N SER A 114 -4.13 21.56 6.99
CA SER A 114 -3.04 22.40 7.50
C SER A 114 -2.10 21.70 8.49
N SER A 115 -2.51 20.59 9.10
CA SER A 115 -1.67 19.82 10.04
C SER A 115 -0.95 18.64 9.38
N TYR A 116 -1.32 18.29 8.14
CA TYR A 116 -0.65 17.24 7.39
C TYR A 116 0.54 17.80 6.62
N THR A 117 1.71 17.22 6.85
CA THR A 117 2.90 17.48 6.03
C THR A 117 3.09 16.26 5.12
N PRO A 118 2.94 16.42 3.79
CA PRO A 118 3.12 15.31 2.88
C PRO A 118 4.59 14.91 2.80
N ALA A 119 4.84 13.69 2.32
CA ALA A 119 6.20 13.23 2.08
C ALA A 119 6.93 14.13 1.06
N ASN A 120 8.26 14.14 1.13
CA ASN A 120 9.08 14.80 0.13
C ASN A 120 8.77 14.26 -1.27
N ASP A 121 8.89 15.13 -2.27
CA ASP A 121 8.67 14.83 -3.69
C ASP A 121 7.22 14.49 -4.08
N THR A 122 6.27 14.74 -3.18
CA THR A 122 4.83 14.75 -3.51
C THR A 122 4.45 16.03 -4.26
N VAL A 123 3.47 15.92 -5.15
CA VAL A 123 2.91 17.03 -5.93
C VAL A 123 1.46 17.23 -5.54
N ALA A 124 1.05 18.47 -5.28
CA ALA A 124 -0.36 18.79 -5.05
C ALA A 124 -1.16 18.52 -6.34
N GLU A 125 -2.18 17.68 -6.25
CA GLU A 125 -3.00 17.28 -7.38
C GLU A 125 -4.47 17.11 -6.97
N LYS A 126 -5.38 17.36 -7.92
CA LYS A 126 -6.82 17.10 -7.77
C LYS A 126 -7.21 15.84 -8.54
N ILE A 127 -7.74 14.84 -7.84
CA ILE A 127 -8.24 13.59 -8.43
C ILE A 127 -9.72 13.43 -8.05
N ASN A 128 -10.59 13.29 -9.05
CA ASN A 128 -12.05 13.17 -8.88
C ASN A 128 -12.64 14.20 -7.89
N ASP A 129 -12.31 15.48 -8.11
CA ASP A 129 -12.70 16.63 -7.28
C ASP A 129 -12.14 16.67 -5.85
N ILE A 130 -11.27 15.72 -5.48
CA ILE A 130 -10.59 15.67 -4.18
C ILE A 130 -9.20 16.30 -4.33
N ASP A 131 -8.93 17.34 -3.54
CA ASP A 131 -7.61 17.93 -3.40
C ASP A 131 -6.71 17.05 -2.51
N GLY A 132 -5.50 16.73 -2.98
CA GLY A 132 -4.55 15.91 -2.23
C GLY A 132 -3.13 16.00 -2.76
N TYR A 133 -2.32 15.01 -2.39
CA TYR A 133 -0.89 14.93 -2.68
C TYR A 133 -0.59 13.61 -3.38
N PHE A 134 -0.10 13.71 -4.61
CA PHE A 134 0.24 12.59 -5.48
C PHE A 134 1.74 12.34 -5.48
N LYS A 135 2.15 11.07 -5.49
CA LYS A 135 3.55 10.67 -5.68
C LYS A 135 3.65 9.43 -6.55
N GLU A 136 4.66 9.41 -7.43
CA GLU A 136 5.04 8.25 -8.22
C GLU A 136 6.19 7.53 -7.52
N TYR A 137 6.13 6.20 -7.52
CA TYR A 137 7.13 5.27 -7.04
C TYR A 137 7.46 4.34 -8.21
N ASP A 138 8.56 3.61 -8.12
CA ASP A 138 8.95 2.67 -9.17
C ASP A 138 7.98 1.47 -9.29
N ASP A 139 7.28 1.16 -8.20
CA ASP A 139 6.32 0.07 -8.08
C ASP A 139 4.85 0.51 -8.09
N GLY A 140 4.58 1.81 -8.23
CA GLY A 140 3.20 2.30 -8.28
C GLY A 140 3.05 3.79 -8.03
N VAL A 141 1.87 4.18 -7.58
CA VAL A 141 1.52 5.57 -7.28
C VAL A 141 0.77 5.65 -5.98
N SER A 142 0.95 6.75 -5.25
CA SER A 142 0.14 7.06 -4.07
C SER A 142 -0.64 8.36 -4.22
N PHE A 143 -1.75 8.44 -3.51
CA PHE A 143 -2.52 9.66 -3.35
C PHE A 143 -3.02 9.79 -1.92
N ASN A 144 -2.59 10.87 -1.27
CA ASN A 144 -2.88 11.16 0.13
C ASN A 144 -3.78 12.39 0.22
N TYR A 145 -4.86 12.31 0.98
CA TYR A 145 -5.79 13.42 1.14
C TYR A 145 -6.51 13.36 2.49
N ILE A 146 -7.08 14.50 2.92
CA ILE A 146 -7.88 14.57 4.14
C ILE A 146 -9.35 14.69 3.78
N LYS A 147 -10.18 13.85 4.40
CA LYS A 147 -11.64 13.85 4.25
C LYS A 147 -12.30 13.48 5.57
N ASP A 148 -13.31 14.26 5.97
CA ASP A 148 -14.09 14.04 7.19
C ASP A 148 -13.22 13.83 8.45
N GLY A 149 -12.19 14.68 8.61
CA GLY A 149 -11.26 14.64 9.73
C GLY A 149 -10.26 13.46 9.71
N LYS A 150 -10.19 12.70 8.61
CA LYS A 150 -9.34 11.50 8.47
C LYS A 150 -8.32 11.69 7.37
N LEU A 151 -7.13 11.14 7.56
CA LEU A 151 -6.12 11.04 6.49
C LEU A 151 -6.34 9.73 5.75
N VAL A 152 -6.53 9.83 4.44
CA VAL A 152 -6.63 8.70 3.52
C VAL A 152 -5.34 8.62 2.74
N GLU A 153 -4.74 7.44 2.72
CA GLU A 153 -3.56 7.12 1.93
C GLU A 153 -3.92 5.95 1.01
N LEU A 154 -3.85 6.19 -0.30
CA LEU A 154 -4.13 5.20 -1.33
C LEU A 154 -2.83 4.86 -2.03
N PHE A 155 -2.62 3.58 -2.31
CA PHE A 155 -1.57 3.08 -3.19
C PHE A 155 -2.19 2.17 -4.26
N ALA A 156 -1.67 2.27 -5.49
CA ALA A 156 -2.10 1.46 -6.63
C ALA A 156 -0.92 1.28 -7.62
N PRO A 157 -0.93 0.25 -8.49
CA PRO A 157 0.17 0.03 -9.44
C PRO A 157 0.30 1.12 -10.50
N ASN A 158 -0.75 1.91 -10.73
CA ASN A 158 -0.73 3.02 -11.67
C ASN A 158 -1.88 4.01 -11.40
N LYS A 159 -1.78 5.20 -12.01
CA LYS A 159 -2.73 6.30 -11.84
C LYS A 159 -4.15 5.97 -12.31
N GLU A 160 -4.31 5.18 -13.36
CA GLU A 160 -5.64 4.77 -13.85
C GLU A 160 -6.37 3.92 -12.81
N THR A 161 -5.65 2.96 -12.21
CA THR A 161 -6.16 2.11 -11.13
C THR A 161 -6.50 2.97 -9.91
N LEU A 162 -5.63 3.92 -9.54
CA LEU A 162 -5.90 4.84 -8.43
C LEU A 162 -7.18 5.68 -8.64
N ILE A 163 -7.38 6.25 -9.83
CA ILE A 163 -8.57 7.05 -10.16
C ILE A 163 -9.84 6.19 -10.08
N SER A 164 -9.76 4.92 -10.45
CA SER A 164 -10.92 4.03 -10.43
C SER A 164 -11.45 3.74 -9.01
N LEU A 165 -10.65 3.97 -7.97
CA LEU A 165 -11.05 3.80 -6.57
C LEU A 165 -12.17 4.76 -6.13
N PHE A 166 -12.34 5.87 -6.85
CA PHE A 166 -13.31 6.92 -6.52
C PHE A 166 -14.63 6.84 -7.29
N LYS A 167 -14.84 5.78 -8.07
CA LYS A 167 -16.07 5.55 -8.86
C LYS A 167 -17.17 4.96 -7.99
#